data_AF-V4ADQ1-F1
#
_entry.id   AF-V4ADQ1-F1
#
_cell.length_a   1.000
_cell.length_b   1.000
_cell.length_c   1.000
_cell.angle_alpha   90.00
_cell.angle_beta   90.00
_cell.angle_gamma   90.00
#
_symmetry.space_group_name_H-M   'P 1'
#
loop_
_entity.id
_entity.type
_entity.pdbx_description
1 polymer ?
#
loop_
_entity_poly.entity_id
_entity_poly.type
_entity_poly.pdbx_seq_one_letter_code
_entity_poly.pdbx_strand_id
1 'polypeptide(L)'
;YEMCENHNKQHGGYIYSCLLPKNLTVSCPLHVSTNNVRSSSEAVLPVIKVQPVDKQKQFGICISPLFGSIPGAKLIEFIELSKVLGAQKFYFYDNKISDEMKEILNYYMKKGIVETIPWSIPVGENSIWYHGQLIAHNDCLYRTMGTIKHVLFNDIDEFVIP
;
A
#
# COMPACT_ATOMS: atom_id res chain seq x y z
N TYR A 1 -12.58 -12.76 3.92
CA TYR A 1 -13.63 -11.78 3.62
C TYR A 1 -13.24 -11.10 2.31
N GLU A 2 -14.20 -10.91 1.41
CA GLU A 2 -14.01 -10.16 0.17
C GLU A 2 -14.10 -8.67 0.46
N MET A 3 -13.14 -7.88 -0.03
CA MET A 3 -13.17 -6.42 0.14
C MET A 3 -14.38 -5.83 -0.57
N CYS A 4 -15.08 -4.90 0.09
CA CYS A 4 -16.16 -4.13 -0.53
C CYS A 4 -15.59 -3.22 -1.64
N GLU A 5 -16.39 -2.86 -2.65
CA GLU A 5 -15.99 -2.02 -3.80
C GLU A 5 -15.16 -2.73 -4.90
N ASN A 6 -15.59 -3.91 -5.34
CA ASN A 6 -15.01 -4.57 -6.53
C ASN A 6 -15.49 -3.97 -7.87
N HIS A 7 -16.53 -3.14 -7.89
CA HIS A 7 -17.08 -2.48 -9.10
C HIS A 7 -17.27 -3.41 -10.31
N ASN A 8 -17.80 -4.62 -10.07
CA ASN A 8 -18.03 -5.65 -11.10
C ASN A 8 -16.79 -6.03 -11.91
N LYS A 9 -15.60 -5.87 -11.33
CA LYS A 9 -14.33 -6.29 -11.93
C LYS A 9 -14.12 -7.80 -11.75
N GLN A 10 -13.33 -8.38 -12.65
CA GLN A 10 -13.06 -9.81 -12.66
C GLN A 10 -12.22 -10.25 -11.45
N HIS A 11 -11.31 -9.39 -11.02
CA HIS A 11 -10.39 -9.63 -9.90
C HIS A 11 -10.65 -8.61 -8.79
N GLY A 12 -10.65 -9.09 -7.54
CA GLY A 12 -10.84 -8.29 -6.34
C GLY A 12 -9.87 -8.67 -5.22
N GLY A 13 -9.93 -7.94 -4.12
CA GLY A 13 -9.11 -8.20 -2.93
C GLY A 13 -9.82 -9.10 -1.92
N TYR A 14 -9.07 -9.98 -1.28
CA TYR A 14 -9.55 -10.81 -0.18
C TYR A 14 -8.63 -10.69 1.02
N ILE A 15 -9.19 -10.66 2.23
CA ILE A 15 -8.45 -10.76 3.48
C ILE A 15 -8.81 -12.06 4.16
N TYR A 16 -7.79 -12.85 4.48
CA TYR A 16 -7.92 -14.07 5.27
C TYR A 16 -7.33 -13.81 6.66
N SER A 17 -8.07 -14.21 7.68
CA SER A 17 -7.64 -14.13 9.08
C SER A 17 -7.83 -15.49 9.72
N CYS A 18 -6.80 -15.98 10.41
CA CYS A 18 -6.84 -17.22 11.17
C CYS A 18 -6.00 -17.10 12.44
N LEU A 19 -6.35 -17.90 13.45
CA LEU A 19 -5.54 -18.00 14.66
C LEU A 19 -4.32 -18.89 14.39
N LEU A 20 -3.14 -18.40 14.75
CA LEU A 20 -1.92 -19.21 14.72
C LEU A 20 -1.86 -20.13 15.94
N PRO A 21 -1.35 -21.37 15.80
CA PRO A 21 -1.07 -22.24 16.94
C PRO A 21 -0.09 -21.56 17.92
N LYS A 22 -0.35 -21.68 19.23
CA LYS A 22 0.46 -21.03 20.28
C LYS A 22 1.95 -21.42 20.26
N ASN A 23 2.27 -22.59 19.70
CA ASN A 23 3.63 -23.15 19.68
C ASN A 23 4.40 -22.79 18.41
N LEU A 24 3.86 -21.92 17.55
CA LEU A 24 4.56 -21.47 16.35
C LEU A 24 5.63 -20.43 16.74
N THR A 25 6.87 -20.87 16.89
CA THR A 25 8.01 -20.02 17.31
C THR A 25 8.82 -19.46 16.14
N VAL A 26 8.59 -19.96 14.93
CA VAL A 26 9.34 -19.59 13.71
C VAL A 26 8.46 -18.84 12.73
N SER A 27 9.06 -17.82 12.10
CA SER A 27 8.49 -17.12 10.94
C SER A 27 8.66 -18.00 9.71
N CYS A 28 7.81 -19.02 9.55
CA CYS A 28 7.80 -19.85 8.35
C CYS A 28 7.08 -19.14 7.21
N PRO A 29 7.47 -19.33 5.94
CA PRO A 29 6.66 -18.85 4.82
C PRO A 29 5.30 -19.56 4.82
N LEU A 30 4.25 -18.81 4.48
CA LEU A 30 2.89 -19.34 4.34
C LEU A 30 2.71 -19.90 2.93
N HIS A 31 2.49 -21.20 2.82
CA HIS A 31 2.10 -21.84 1.56
C HIS A 31 0.59 -21.76 1.40
N VAL A 32 0.14 -21.07 0.35
CA VAL A 32 -1.27 -20.96 -0.03
C VAL A 32 -1.48 -21.76 -1.29
N SER A 33 -2.26 -22.83 -1.20
CA SER A 33 -2.64 -23.66 -2.35
C SER A 33 -4.14 -23.59 -2.57
N THR A 34 -4.58 -23.39 -3.81
CA THR A 34 -5.97 -23.64 -4.19
C THR A 34 -6.10 -25.09 -4.62
N ASN A 35 -7.09 -25.81 -4.08
CA ASN A 35 -7.38 -27.17 -4.50
C ASN A 35 -8.74 -27.19 -5.18
N ASN A 36 -8.73 -27.04 -6.50
CA ASN A 36 -9.92 -27.12 -7.33
C ASN A 36 -9.78 -28.31 -8.29
N VAL A 37 -10.88 -29.00 -8.59
CA VAL A 37 -10.91 -30.28 -9.34
C VAL A 37 -10.20 -30.22 -10.71
N ARG A 38 -9.96 -29.03 -11.26
CA ARG A 38 -9.39 -28.80 -12.60
C ARG A 38 -8.04 -28.08 -12.64
N SER A 39 -7.57 -27.51 -11.52
CA SER A 39 -6.29 -26.79 -11.45
C SER A 39 -5.87 -26.53 -10.01
N SER A 40 -4.58 -26.74 -9.71
CA SER A 40 -3.94 -26.26 -8.49
C SER A 40 -3.08 -25.03 -8.80
N SER A 41 -3.07 -24.07 -7.89
CA SER A 41 -2.13 -22.94 -7.92
C SER A 41 -1.55 -22.76 -6.53
N GLU A 42 -0.24 -22.54 -6.46
CA GLU A 42 0.48 -22.38 -5.21
C GLU A 42 1.18 -21.02 -5.17
N ALA A 43 1.11 -20.37 -4.02
CA ALA A 43 1.83 -19.15 -3.72
C ALA A 43 2.53 -19.31 -2.37
N VAL A 44 3.75 -18.78 -2.27
CA VAL A 44 4.52 -18.75 -1.03
C VAL A 44 4.60 -17.30 -0.57
N LEU A 45 4.03 -17.02 0.59
CA LEU A 45 3.96 -15.66 1.14
C LEU A 45 4.92 -15.53 2.32
N PRO A 46 5.73 -14.45 2.39
CA PRO A 46 6.56 -14.20 3.56
C PRO A 46 5.67 -13.84 4.75
N VAL A 47 6.02 -14.39 5.92
CA VAL A 47 5.39 -13.97 7.19
C VAL A 47 6.20 -12.82 7.76
N ILE A 48 5.54 -11.68 7.97
CA ILE A 48 6.15 -10.48 8.53
C ILE A 48 5.58 -10.29 9.94
N LYS A 49 6.45 -10.38 10.94
CA LYS A 49 6.09 -10.06 12.31
C LYS A 49 6.10 -8.55 12.48
N VAL A 50 4.93 -7.97 12.72
CA VAL A 50 4.82 -6.55 13.06
C VAL A 50 5.31 -6.33 14.48
N GLN A 51 6.33 -5.49 14.63
CA GLN A 51 6.88 -5.08 15.92
C GLN A 51 6.69 -3.58 16.08
N PRO A 52 5.95 -3.13 17.12
CA PRO A 52 5.84 -1.71 17.40
C PRO A 52 7.21 -1.09 17.65
N VAL A 53 7.48 0.05 17.04
CA VAL A 53 8.68 0.84 17.34
C VAL A 53 8.45 1.69 18.58
N ASP A 54 9.51 1.95 19.36
CA ASP A 54 9.44 2.72 20.60
C ASP A 54 8.85 4.12 20.38
N LYS A 55 9.20 4.77 19.26
CA LYS A 55 8.72 6.10 18.90
C LYS A 55 8.04 6.09 17.54
N GLN A 56 6.72 5.93 17.56
CA GLN A 56 5.89 6.00 16.37
C GLN A 56 5.76 7.44 15.85
N LYS A 57 5.68 7.59 14.53
CA LYS A 57 5.22 8.83 13.93
C LYS A 57 3.72 8.98 14.18
N GLN A 58 3.26 10.20 14.41
CA GLN A 58 1.86 10.47 14.73
C GLN A 58 0.98 10.36 13.48
N PHE A 59 1.40 10.92 12.35
CA PHE A 59 0.61 10.98 11.13
C PHE A 59 1.39 10.51 9.90
N GLY A 60 0.80 9.58 9.15
CA GLY A 60 1.29 9.12 7.86
C GLY A 60 0.17 9.09 6.82
N ILE A 61 0.56 9.14 5.55
CA ILE A 61 -0.38 9.15 4.43
C ILE A 61 -0.03 8.00 3.49
N CYS A 62 -1.04 7.20 3.18
CA CYS A 62 -1.02 6.14 2.19
C CYS A 62 -1.74 6.65 0.95
N ILE A 63 -1.04 6.64 -0.18
CA ILE A 63 -1.53 7.19 -1.43
C ILE A 63 -1.94 6.03 -2.35
N SER A 64 -3.09 6.15 -3.01
CA SER A 64 -3.54 5.20 -4.02
C SER A 64 -2.45 4.97 -5.11
N PRO A 65 -2.45 3.83 -5.81
CA PRO A 65 -1.56 3.61 -6.94
C PRO A 65 -1.67 4.76 -7.95
N LEU A 66 -0.58 5.47 -8.18
CA LEU A 66 -0.57 6.61 -9.09
C LEU A 66 -0.64 6.12 -10.54
N PHE A 67 -1.45 6.77 -11.37
CA PHE A 67 -1.59 6.45 -12.79
C PHE A 67 -1.79 7.70 -13.63
N GLY A 68 -1.55 7.58 -14.94
CA GLY A 68 -1.67 8.69 -15.87
C GLY A 68 -0.53 9.70 -15.80
N SER A 69 -0.72 10.84 -16.48
CA SER A 69 0.28 11.92 -16.55
C SER A 69 0.02 12.96 -15.47
N ILE A 70 0.71 12.83 -14.35
CA ILE A 70 0.62 13.76 -13.22
C ILE A 70 1.80 14.76 -13.32
N PRO A 71 1.55 16.08 -13.37
CA PRO A 71 2.62 17.07 -13.33
C PRO A 71 3.41 16.99 -12.01
N GLY A 72 4.74 17.02 -12.07
CA GLY A 72 5.58 16.96 -10.87
C GLY A 72 5.28 18.04 -9.84
N ALA A 73 4.87 19.23 -10.28
CA ALA A 73 4.46 20.33 -9.42
C ALA A 73 3.29 19.97 -8.48
N LYS A 74 2.29 19.21 -8.96
CA LYS A 74 1.16 18.76 -8.13
C LYS A 74 1.61 17.79 -7.04
N LEU A 75 2.53 16.89 -7.38
CA LEU A 75 3.10 15.95 -6.40
C LEU A 75 3.91 16.69 -5.32
N ILE A 76 4.69 17.70 -5.71
CA ILE A 76 5.43 18.54 -4.77
C ILE A 76 4.48 19.34 -3.87
N GLU A 77 3.45 19.96 -4.45
CA GLU A 77 2.41 20.69 -3.72
C GLU A 77 1.76 19.80 -2.66
N PHE A 78 1.32 18.60 -3.07
CA PHE A 78 0.72 17.63 -2.16
C PHE A 78 1.65 17.31 -0.98
N ILE A 79 2.87 16.88 -1.27
CA ILE A 79 3.83 16.48 -0.22
C ILE A 79 4.15 17.64 0.72
N GLU A 80 4.46 18.83 0.19
CA GLU A 80 4.85 19.97 1.01
C GLU A 80 3.69 20.54 1.83
N LEU A 81 2.48 20.66 1.25
CA LEU A 81 1.32 21.14 1.98
C LEU A 81 0.89 20.15 3.07
N SER A 82 0.80 18.85 2.77
CA SER A 82 0.48 17.83 3.78
C SER A 82 1.52 17.79 4.92
N LYS A 83 2.80 18.05 4.63
CA LYS A 83 3.84 18.18 5.68
C LYS A 83 3.61 19.39 6.57
N VAL A 84 3.29 20.55 5.98
CA VAL A 84 2.95 21.76 6.75
C VAL A 84 1.75 21.48 7.68
N LEU A 85 0.80 20.67 7.22
CA LEU A 85 -0.37 20.23 7.99
C LEU A 85 -0.09 19.08 8.98
N GLY A 86 1.16 18.61 9.07
CA GLY A 86 1.60 17.68 10.11
C GLY A 86 1.89 16.24 9.66
N ALA A 87 1.78 15.92 8.37
CA ALA A 87 2.15 14.60 7.86
C ALA A 87 3.67 14.35 7.96
N GLN A 88 4.06 13.18 8.47
CA GLN A 88 5.46 12.85 8.77
C GLN A 88 6.05 11.75 7.88
N LYS A 89 5.21 10.96 7.21
CA LYS A 89 5.62 9.89 6.30
C LYS A 89 4.57 9.70 5.22
N PHE A 90 5.02 9.43 4.00
CA PHE A 90 4.18 9.17 2.85
C PHE A 90 4.56 7.84 2.23
N TYR A 91 3.56 7.09 1.78
CA TYR A 91 3.71 5.78 1.15
C TYR A 91 3.08 5.84 -0.24
N PHE A 92 3.91 5.74 -1.28
CA PHE A 92 3.49 5.81 -2.68
C PHE A 92 3.62 4.43 -3.33
N TYR A 93 2.59 4.01 -4.05
CA TYR A 93 2.62 2.78 -4.84
C TYR A 93 2.99 3.11 -6.29
N ASP A 94 4.18 2.68 -6.72
CA ASP A 94 4.69 2.89 -8.08
C ASP A 94 3.97 1.93 -9.05
N ASN A 95 2.95 2.46 -9.71
CA ASN A 95 2.21 1.79 -10.78
C ASN A 95 2.60 2.37 -12.15
N LYS A 96 3.89 2.24 -12.49
CA LYS A 96 4.48 2.69 -13.76
C LYS A 96 4.43 4.21 -13.94
N ILE A 97 4.81 4.93 -12.88
CA ILE A 97 4.87 6.38 -12.91
C ILE A 97 6.00 6.91 -13.81
N SER A 98 5.89 8.17 -14.25
CA SER A 98 6.90 8.83 -15.08
C SER A 98 8.24 8.98 -14.34
N ASP A 99 9.34 9.09 -15.11
CA ASP A 99 10.68 9.26 -14.53
C ASP A 99 10.82 10.57 -13.75
N GLU A 100 10.12 11.63 -14.19
CA GLU A 100 10.01 12.89 -13.43
C GLU A 100 9.45 12.64 -12.01
N MET A 101 8.36 11.88 -11.88
CA MET A 101 7.80 11.58 -10.56
C MET A 101 8.74 10.70 -9.73
N LYS A 102 9.43 9.72 -10.36
CA LYS A 102 10.42 8.91 -9.64
C LYS A 102 11.55 9.76 -9.09
N GLU A 103 12.03 10.75 -9.84
CA GLU A 103 13.07 11.67 -9.37
C GLU A 103 12.60 12.48 -8.16
N ILE A 104 11.40 13.04 -8.22
CA ILE A 104 10.77 13.78 -7.11
C ILE A 104 10.60 12.89 -5.88
N LEU A 105 10.04 11.69 -6.03
CA LEU A 105 9.85 10.77 -4.91
C LEU A 105 11.19 10.33 -4.32
N ASN A 106 12.20 10.06 -5.15
CA ASN A 106 13.55 9.71 -4.70
C ASN A 106 14.20 10.83 -3.87
N TYR A 107 13.97 12.09 -4.23
CA TYR A 107 14.40 13.23 -3.43
C TYR A 107 13.82 13.18 -2.00
N TYR A 108 12.51 12.92 -1.86
CA TYR A 108 11.86 12.81 -0.55
C TYR A 108 12.18 11.51 0.19
N MET A 109 12.48 10.42 -0.52
CA MET A 109 12.97 9.17 0.07
C MET A 109 14.31 9.37 0.75
N LYS A 110 15.25 10.08 0.10
CA LYS A 110 16.56 10.41 0.68
C LYS A 110 16.45 11.25 1.97
N LYS A 111 15.37 12.03 2.10
CA LYS A 111 15.04 12.77 3.32
C LYS A 111 14.31 11.93 4.39
N GLY A 112 14.01 10.66 4.12
CA GLY A 112 13.26 9.77 5.01
C GLY A 112 11.76 10.07 5.08
N ILE A 113 11.24 10.96 4.24
CA ILE A 113 9.84 11.42 4.24
C ILE A 113 8.96 10.48 3.43
N VAL A 114 9.43 10.01 2.28
CA VAL A 114 8.69 9.11 1.39
C VAL A 114 9.21 7.68 1.50
N GLU A 115 8.32 6.72 1.29
CA GLU A 115 8.62 5.33 0.94
C GLU A 115 7.84 4.98 -0.32
N THR A 116 8.52 4.38 -1.30
CA THR A 116 7.89 3.91 -2.55
C THR A 116 7.81 2.40 -2.54
N ILE A 117 6.63 1.86 -2.81
CA ILE A 117 6.37 0.43 -2.91
C ILE A 117 6.17 0.09 -4.39
N PRO A 118 6.95 -0.83 -4.98
CA PRO A 118 6.69 -1.32 -6.32
C PRO A 118 5.29 -1.93 -6.41
N TRP A 119 4.49 -1.51 -7.38
CA TRP A 119 3.11 -1.96 -7.52
C TRP A 119 2.85 -2.51 -8.92
N SER A 120 2.82 -3.83 -9.02
CA SER A 120 2.53 -4.54 -10.26
C SER A 120 1.65 -5.74 -9.97
N ILE A 121 0.37 -5.62 -10.27
CA ILE A 121 -0.60 -6.71 -10.11
C ILE A 121 -0.61 -7.52 -11.41
N PRO A 122 -0.44 -8.86 -11.38
CA PRO A 122 -0.35 -9.71 -12.57
C PRO A 122 -1.74 -9.99 -13.18
N VAL A 123 -2.54 -8.94 -13.38
CA VAL A 123 -3.87 -9.00 -13.99
C VAL A 123 -4.00 -7.89 -15.03
N GLY A 124 -4.96 -8.00 -15.94
CA GLY A 124 -5.21 -6.95 -16.93
C GLY A 124 -5.62 -5.64 -16.25
N GLU A 125 -5.18 -4.49 -16.78
CA GLU A 125 -5.39 -3.16 -16.18
C GLU A 125 -6.88 -2.84 -15.88
N ASN A 126 -7.79 -3.28 -16.76
CA ASN A 126 -9.23 -3.08 -16.59
C ASN A 126 -9.94 -4.22 -15.84
N SER A 127 -9.20 -5.26 -15.43
CA SER A 127 -9.75 -6.46 -14.79
C SER A 127 -9.78 -6.37 -13.27
N ILE A 128 -9.15 -5.34 -12.69
CA ILE A 128 -9.21 -4.98 -11.27
C ILE A 128 -9.63 -3.52 -11.14
N TRP A 129 -10.32 -3.19 -10.04
CA TRP A 129 -10.80 -1.83 -9.83
C TRP A 129 -9.66 -0.88 -9.44
N TYR A 130 -9.62 0.29 -10.07
CA TYR A 130 -8.72 1.41 -9.76
C TYR A 130 -7.26 0.98 -9.47
N HIS A 131 -6.68 0.20 -10.38
CA HIS A 131 -5.31 -0.32 -10.28
C HIS A 131 -5.02 -1.10 -8.97
N GLY A 132 -6.05 -1.67 -8.33
CA GLY A 132 -5.94 -2.40 -7.07
C GLY A 132 -5.82 -1.52 -5.83
N GLN A 133 -6.38 -0.31 -5.86
CA GLN A 133 -6.39 0.65 -4.75
C GLN A 133 -6.73 0.04 -3.39
N LEU A 134 -7.79 -0.77 -3.31
CA LEU A 134 -8.18 -1.42 -2.05
C LEU A 134 -7.08 -2.33 -1.50
N ILE A 135 -6.37 -3.05 -2.38
CA ILE A 135 -5.29 -3.94 -1.99
C ILE A 135 -4.08 -3.10 -1.54
N ALA A 136 -3.77 -2.01 -2.26
CA ALA A 136 -2.70 -1.08 -1.89
C ALA A 136 -2.96 -0.41 -0.52
N HIS A 137 -4.18 0.09 -0.28
CA HIS A 137 -4.55 0.68 1.01
C HIS A 137 -4.44 -0.32 2.16
N ASN A 138 -4.89 -1.57 1.95
CA ASN A 138 -4.75 -2.61 2.97
C ASN A 138 -3.27 -2.99 3.20
N ASP A 139 -2.47 -3.14 2.16
CA ASP A 139 -1.02 -3.34 2.30
C ASP A 139 -0.40 -2.20 3.12
N CYS A 140 -0.75 -0.94 2.80
CA CYS A 140 -0.21 0.22 3.47
C CYS A 140 -0.62 0.28 4.95
N LEU A 141 -1.88 -0.04 5.24
CA LEU A 141 -2.39 -0.12 6.61
C LEU A 141 -1.60 -1.12 7.45
N TYR A 142 -1.37 -2.32 6.93
CA TYR A 142 -0.61 -3.34 7.66
C TYR A 142 0.89 -3.05 7.71
N ARG A 143 1.46 -2.45 6.66
CA ARG A 143 2.87 -2.00 6.60
C ARG A 143 3.18 -0.91 7.61
N THR A 144 2.24 0.00 7.82
CA THR A 144 2.36 1.11 8.77
C THR A 144 2.02 0.71 10.20
N MET A 145 1.38 -0.44 10.39
CA MET A 145 1.02 -0.97 11.70
C MET A 145 2.26 -1.05 12.61
N GLY A 146 2.16 -0.49 13.81
CA GLY A 146 3.26 -0.44 14.77
C GLY A 146 4.32 0.63 14.51
N THR A 147 4.27 1.36 13.39
CA THR A 147 5.22 2.44 13.07
C THR A 147 4.57 3.83 12.97
N ILE A 148 3.31 3.88 12.53
CA ILE A 148 2.51 5.10 12.42
C ILE A 148 1.26 4.96 13.30
N LYS A 149 0.92 6.00 14.07
CA LYS A 149 -0.23 6.02 14.98
C LYS A 149 -1.55 6.29 14.27
N HIS A 150 -1.58 7.26 13.37
CA HIS A 150 -2.75 7.63 12.57
C HIS A 150 -2.36 7.64 11.08
N VAL A 151 -3.13 6.93 10.26
CA VAL A 151 -2.89 6.80 8.83
C VAL A 151 -4.10 7.32 8.08
N LEU A 152 -3.85 8.10 7.04
CA LEU A 152 -4.86 8.58 6.09
C LEU A 152 -4.72 7.84 4.76
N PHE A 153 -5.84 7.55 4.12
CA PHE A 153 -5.90 7.16 2.72
C PHE A 153 -6.37 8.38 1.94
N ASN A 154 -5.47 8.96 1.15
CA ASN A 154 -5.73 10.18 0.40
C ASN A 154 -5.23 10.03 -1.03
N ASP A 155 -5.99 10.58 -1.99
CA ASP A 155 -5.46 10.86 -3.32
C ASP A 155 -4.65 12.17 -3.31
N ILE A 156 -3.75 12.34 -4.28
CA ILE A 156 -2.80 13.47 -4.30
C ILE A 156 -3.43 14.83 -4.59
N ASP A 157 -4.69 14.86 -5.00
CA ASP A 157 -5.50 16.05 -5.22
C ASP A 157 -6.46 16.34 -4.05
N GLU A 158 -6.39 15.57 -2.96
CA GLU A 158 -7.21 15.73 -1.76
C GLU A 158 -6.40 16.20 -0.55
N PHE A 159 -6.88 17.26 0.12
CA PHE A 159 -6.26 17.84 1.30
C PHE A 159 -7.17 17.77 2.51
N VAL A 160 -6.64 17.30 3.64
CA VAL A 160 -7.32 17.37 4.94
C VAL A 160 -6.94 18.70 5.61
N ILE A 161 -7.91 19.60 5.72
CA ILE A 161 -7.73 20.93 6.34
C ILE A 161 -8.30 20.94 7.78
N PRO A 162 -7.65 21.64 8.73
CA PRO A 162 -8.14 21.81 10.11
C PRO A 162 -9.41 22.67 10.23
#